data_AF-A0A7I8JWE6-F1
#
_entry.id   AF-A0A7I8JWE6-F1
#
_cell.length_a   1.000
_cell.length_b   1.000
_cell.length_c   1.000
_cell.angle_alpha   90.00
_cell.angle_beta   90.00
_cell.angle_gamma   90.00
#
_symmetry.space_group_name_H-M   'P 1'
#
loop_
_entity.id
_entity.type
_entity.pdbx_description
1 polymer ?
#
loop_
_entity_poly.entity_id
_entity_poly.type
_entity_poly.pdbx_seq_one_letter_code
_entity_poly.pdbx_strand_id
1 'polypeptide(L)'
;MDRRLRQRRGGDPSVYPTTISPSLSQEHAQETEEFGFKLPSSDAPAPFLSSSLNTTGAKLPAIPNKNFQYPALLKVKLSVCPHLPVSYSSTSRNTINPFERRRGRWLLLILALVLLLRPGDSQLEQTFSGGPSFRNRLDITDSSAVRKLSPGTANERRWATLGNASTVVTVKDFGARGEGSSNDTKAFAAAWKAACSSPTPVTMLVPEGKAYRLKPVTFSGPCKSAITVAIKGTILASGRISDWDGTRRSLWMKFTKVDGLRLEGGGTIDGNGHVWWKVSCKLDSAQPCKGAPTALTFRSCRGLTVNNLRFKNAQQMHVTFAKCANVQISRLTISAPGNSPNTDGIHVSGSTDVKISDCVIRTGDDCISIVSRSHSIAATNIVCGPGHGISIGSLGANGAEHTVSDVLVDTARLEGTTNGVRIKTWQGGKGYARNITFMNIVMDKVKNPIIIDQNYCDSSKPCNEQKSAVGVSGVTYRNVSGTSATAVAMTFDCSRIVPCRGIRLQDINLVTTRGAFAKSFCRNVNLSKRGTIVPSRCSS
;
A
#
# COMPACT_ATOMS: atom_id res chain seq x y z
N MET A 1 0.54 -76.28 -24.85
CA MET A 1 1.37 -77.50 -24.74
C MET A 1 2.75 -77.12 -25.26
N ASP A 2 3.87 -77.28 -24.59
CA ASP A 2 4.17 -77.85 -23.28
C ASP A 2 5.54 -77.31 -22.82
N ARG A 3 5.60 -77.01 -21.51
CA ARG A 3 6.68 -77.16 -20.53
C ARG A 3 8.17 -77.15 -20.97
N ARG A 4 8.99 -76.28 -20.35
CA ARG A 4 9.92 -76.55 -19.20
C ARG A 4 11.24 -77.24 -19.65
N LEU A 5 12.44 -77.08 -19.08
CA LEU A 5 12.98 -76.49 -17.84
C LEU A 5 14.53 -76.61 -17.95
N ARG A 6 15.24 -75.72 -17.21
CA ARG A 6 16.50 -75.96 -16.44
C ARG A 6 17.81 -76.27 -17.19
N GLN A 7 19.02 -75.98 -16.68
CA GLN A 7 19.61 -75.08 -15.66
C GLN A 7 21.12 -75.46 -15.56
N ARG A 8 21.98 -74.53 -15.07
CA ARG A 8 23.34 -74.70 -14.47
C ARG A 8 24.53 -74.79 -15.45
N ARG A 9 25.75 -74.28 -15.22
CA ARG A 9 26.56 -73.53 -14.20
C ARG A 9 27.84 -73.13 -15.01
N GLY A 10 28.68 -72.13 -14.77
CA GLY A 10 28.92 -71.15 -13.72
C GLY A 10 30.17 -70.32 -14.11
N GLY A 11 30.50 -69.25 -13.37
CA GLY A 11 31.71 -68.45 -13.55
C GLY A 11 31.54 -67.00 -13.08
N ASP A 12 31.87 -66.76 -11.81
CA ASP A 12 32.08 -65.45 -11.14
C ASP A 12 33.58 -65.05 -11.32
N PRO A 13 34.11 -63.84 -10.97
CA PRO A 13 33.48 -62.76 -10.22
C PRO A 13 33.83 -61.29 -10.61
N SER A 14 33.13 -60.40 -9.89
CA SER A 14 33.47 -59.00 -9.56
C SER A 14 33.08 -57.89 -10.54
N VAL A 15 32.14 -57.03 -10.12
CA VAL A 15 32.29 -55.57 -9.89
C VAL A 15 30.95 -55.01 -9.35
N TYR A 16 31.03 -54.10 -8.38
CA TYR A 16 29.94 -53.45 -7.62
C TYR A 16 28.81 -52.81 -8.46
N PRO A 17 27.56 -52.76 -7.95
CA PRO A 17 26.44 -52.16 -8.66
C PRO A 17 26.27 -50.67 -8.30
N THR A 18 26.00 -49.83 -9.30
CA THR A 18 25.26 -48.57 -9.11
C THR A 18 24.19 -48.51 -10.19
N THR A 19 23.00 -48.98 -9.84
CA THR A 19 21.81 -48.88 -10.67
C THR A 19 21.24 -47.47 -10.59
N ILE A 20 21.38 -46.72 -11.67
CA ILE A 20 20.56 -45.56 -12.03
C ILE A 20 19.75 -45.96 -13.25
N SER A 21 18.41 -45.88 -13.16
CA SER A 21 17.42 -45.86 -14.25
C SER A 21 16.00 -45.72 -13.61
N PRO A 22 14.96 -45.23 -14.32
CA PRO A 22 14.75 -43.82 -14.61
C PRO A 22 13.27 -43.37 -14.46
N SER A 23 13.01 -42.09 -14.74
CA SER A 23 11.73 -41.53 -15.22
C SER A 23 10.58 -41.42 -14.21
N LEU A 24 9.65 -40.46 -14.26
CA LEU A 24 9.39 -39.31 -15.13
C LEU A 24 8.39 -38.42 -14.36
N SER A 25 8.57 -37.09 -14.46
CA SER A 25 7.55 -36.05 -14.50
C SER A 25 6.15 -36.28 -13.88
N GLN A 26 5.79 -35.45 -12.89
CA GLN A 26 4.57 -34.61 -12.91
C GLN A 26 4.45 -33.86 -11.56
N GLU A 27 4.85 -32.59 -11.51
CA GLU A 27 4.27 -31.64 -10.56
C GLU A 27 4.12 -30.28 -11.26
N HIS A 28 2.93 -30.08 -11.81
CA HIS A 28 2.42 -28.80 -12.30
C HIS A 28 0.93 -28.73 -11.94
N ALA A 29 0.49 -27.54 -11.47
CA ALA A 29 -0.86 -27.19 -10.98
C ALA A 29 -1.12 -27.63 -9.53
N GLN A 30 -1.56 -26.82 -8.56
CA GLN A 30 -2.34 -25.59 -8.53
C GLN A 30 -2.08 -24.92 -7.16
N GLU A 31 -1.66 -23.65 -7.13
CA GLU A 31 -1.90 -22.77 -5.97
C GLU A 31 -2.62 -21.53 -6.51
N THR A 32 -3.92 -21.70 -6.71
CA THR A 32 -4.90 -20.64 -6.65
C THR A 32 -5.15 -20.36 -5.18
N GLU A 33 -4.65 -19.23 -4.67
CA GLU A 33 -5.10 -18.67 -3.40
C GLU A 33 -6.57 -18.26 -3.57
N GLU A 34 -7.44 -19.22 -3.29
CA GLU A 34 -8.88 -19.04 -3.22
C GLU A 34 -9.18 -18.55 -1.80
N PHE A 35 -9.62 -17.30 -1.67
CA PHE A 35 -10.34 -16.86 -0.46
C PHE A 35 -11.72 -17.55 -0.47
N GLY A 36 -11.72 -18.84 -0.14
CA GLY A 36 -12.90 -19.65 0.06
C GLY A 36 -13.34 -19.58 1.51
N PHE A 37 -14.34 -18.76 1.80
CA PHE A 37 -15.15 -18.93 3.00
C PHE A 37 -15.96 -20.23 2.85
N LYS A 38 -15.64 -21.23 3.68
CA LYS A 38 -16.51 -22.39 3.92
C LYS A 38 -16.83 -22.42 5.42
N LEU A 39 -18.10 -22.20 5.76
CA LEU A 39 -18.65 -22.60 7.05
C LEU A 39 -19.30 -23.99 6.88
N PRO A 40 -19.23 -24.86 7.89
CA PRO A 40 -19.79 -26.21 7.80
C PRO A 40 -21.32 -26.19 7.89
N SER A 41 -21.93 -27.03 7.06
CA SER A 41 -23.33 -27.44 7.09
C SER A 41 -23.64 -28.26 8.34
N SER A 42 -24.67 -27.89 9.08
CA SER A 42 -25.33 -28.76 10.07
C SER A 42 -26.71 -29.14 9.55
N ASP A 43 -26.88 -30.42 9.22
CA ASP A 43 -28.17 -31.02 8.94
C ASP A 43 -28.89 -31.42 10.24
N ALA A 44 -30.23 -31.32 10.15
CA ALA A 44 -31.29 -32.01 10.91
C ALA A 44 -31.80 -31.38 12.23
N PRO A 45 -33.06 -31.65 12.63
CA PRO A 45 -34.27 -31.08 12.04
C PRO A 45 -35.16 -30.37 13.08
N ALA A 46 -36.11 -29.57 12.60
CA ALA A 46 -37.15 -28.93 13.39
C ALA A 46 -38.14 -29.93 14.03
N PRO A 47 -38.82 -29.52 15.11
CA PRO A 47 -40.22 -29.87 15.28
C PRO A 47 -41.11 -28.63 15.14
N PHE A 48 -42.11 -28.77 14.27
CA PHE A 48 -43.36 -28.02 14.32
C PHE A 48 -44.06 -28.25 15.66
N LEU A 49 -44.66 -27.20 16.22
CA LEU A 49 -45.97 -27.29 16.88
C LEU A 49 -46.62 -25.89 16.97
N SER A 50 -47.91 -25.90 16.68
CA SER A 50 -48.85 -24.82 16.44
C SER A 50 -49.47 -24.22 17.70
N SER A 51 -49.84 -22.93 17.65
CA SER A 51 -51.10 -22.31 18.16
C SER A 51 -50.93 -20.77 18.13
N SER A 52 -51.63 -19.99 17.29
CA SER A 52 -52.97 -19.39 17.53
C SER A 52 -53.02 -18.64 18.88
N LEU A 53 -53.25 -17.33 19.03
CA LEU A 53 -54.29 -16.46 18.46
C LEU A 53 -54.05 -14.99 18.89
N ASN A 54 -54.75 -14.09 18.18
CA ASN A 54 -55.27 -12.79 18.58
C ASN A 54 -54.42 -11.51 18.54
N THR A 55 -54.71 -10.78 17.47
CA THR A 55 -54.81 -9.32 17.35
C THR A 55 -55.65 -8.67 18.44
N THR A 56 -55.21 -7.51 18.93
CA THR A 56 -56.06 -6.33 19.21
C THR A 56 -55.17 -5.09 19.19
N GLY A 57 -55.58 -4.06 18.47
CA GLY A 57 -54.90 -2.77 18.42
C GLY A 57 -55.32 -1.87 19.57
N ALA A 58 -54.44 -0.94 19.95
CA ALA A 58 -54.82 0.31 20.59
C ALA A 58 -53.72 1.37 20.43
N LYS A 59 -54.19 2.61 20.32
CA LYS A 59 -53.51 3.86 19.99
C LYS A 59 -52.55 4.36 21.08
N LEU A 60 -51.64 5.24 20.62
CA LEU A 60 -50.82 6.22 21.35
C LEU A 60 -51.46 6.83 22.61
N PRO A 61 -50.62 7.33 23.53
CA PRO A 61 -50.61 8.78 23.74
C PRO A 61 -49.20 9.39 23.74
N ALA A 62 -49.18 10.70 23.49
CA ALA A 62 -48.02 11.56 23.41
C ALA A 62 -47.88 12.45 24.66
N ILE A 63 -46.63 12.89 24.94
CA ILE A 63 -46.22 14.16 25.62
C ILE A 63 -46.34 14.17 27.17
N PRO A 64 -45.36 14.71 27.97
CA PRO A 64 -44.81 16.05 27.75
C PRO A 64 -43.30 16.33 27.90
N ASN A 65 -42.94 17.39 27.17
CA ASN A 65 -41.82 18.31 27.36
C ASN A 65 -41.48 18.58 28.83
N LYS A 66 -40.19 18.51 29.17
CA LYS A 66 -39.63 19.25 30.31
C LYS A 66 -38.49 20.14 29.84
N ASN A 67 -38.73 21.43 29.98
CA ASN A 67 -37.76 22.53 29.97
C ASN A 67 -36.62 22.23 30.94
N PHE A 68 -35.37 22.44 30.50
CA PHE A 68 -34.27 22.70 31.42
C PHE A 68 -33.64 24.06 31.10
N GLN A 69 -33.83 24.97 32.05
CA GLN A 69 -33.21 26.29 32.10
C GLN A 69 -31.71 26.14 32.42
N TYR A 70 -30.89 26.99 31.79
CA TYR A 70 -29.52 27.27 32.18
C TYR A 70 -29.46 28.10 33.47
N PRO A 71 -28.45 27.90 34.33
CA PRO A 71 -27.94 28.97 35.17
C PRO A 71 -26.53 29.41 34.77
N ALA A 72 -26.46 30.69 34.42
CA ALA A 72 -25.56 31.73 34.95
C ALA A 72 -24.02 31.52 35.00
N LEU A 73 -23.35 32.37 34.21
CA LEU A 73 -22.33 33.34 34.63
C LEU A 73 -21.17 32.82 35.50
N LEU A 74 -20.06 32.44 34.85
CA LEU A 74 -18.75 32.42 35.48
C LEU A 74 -18.02 33.73 35.20
N LYS A 75 -17.93 34.59 36.23
CA LYS A 75 -17.04 35.77 36.27
C LYS A 75 -15.59 35.29 36.28
N VAL A 76 -14.82 35.61 35.24
CA VAL A 76 -13.35 35.48 35.26
C VAL A 76 -12.77 36.73 35.90
N LYS A 77 -12.27 36.59 37.14
CA LYS A 77 -11.39 37.57 37.79
C LYS A 77 -10.00 37.47 37.17
N LEU A 78 -9.56 38.52 36.49
CA LEU A 78 -8.15 38.77 36.22
C LEU A 78 -7.51 39.26 37.52
N SER A 79 -6.67 38.43 38.13
CA SER A 79 -5.73 38.89 39.16
C SER A 79 -4.44 39.33 38.50
N VAL A 80 -4.15 40.62 38.62
CA VAL A 80 -2.85 41.25 38.39
C VAL A 80 -2.05 41.12 39.70
N CYS A 81 -0.80 40.67 39.63
CA CYS A 81 0.18 40.89 40.70
C CYS A 81 1.52 41.39 40.12
N PRO A 82 2.29 42.18 40.89
CA PRO A 82 3.29 43.11 40.38
C PRO A 82 4.75 42.67 40.60
N HIS A 83 5.65 43.26 39.81
CA HIS A 83 7.07 43.58 40.07
C HIS A 83 8.06 42.53 40.68
N LEU A 84 8.94 42.02 39.80
CA LEU A 84 10.44 42.01 39.79
C LEU A 84 11.23 42.30 41.10
N PRO A 85 12.43 41.67 41.32
CA PRO A 85 13.61 41.98 40.50
C PRO A 85 14.51 40.81 40.08
N VAL A 86 15.15 41.00 38.92
CA VAL A 86 16.24 40.20 38.35
C VAL A 86 17.54 40.96 38.57
N SER A 87 18.54 40.30 39.16
CA SER A 87 19.94 40.75 39.22
C SER A 87 20.68 40.37 37.93
N TYR A 88 21.29 41.36 37.29
CA TYR A 88 22.23 41.19 36.18
C TYR A 88 23.63 40.79 36.69
N SER A 89 24.28 39.85 36.00
CA SER A 89 25.75 39.86 35.88
C SER A 89 26.13 39.83 34.40
N SER A 90 27.10 40.68 34.07
CA SER A 90 27.57 41.08 32.75
C SER A 90 28.71 40.22 32.23
N THR A 91 28.93 40.32 30.91
CA THR A 91 30.08 39.91 30.04
C THR A 91 29.72 38.72 29.14
N SER A 92 29.85 38.76 27.81
CA SER A 92 30.66 39.55 26.89
C SER A 92 29.99 39.69 25.51
N ARG A 93 30.50 40.64 24.69
CA ARG A 93 29.98 41.09 23.38
C ARG A 93 30.48 40.24 22.19
N ASN A 94 29.74 40.40 21.09
CA ASN A 94 30.07 40.29 19.64
C ASN A 94 29.31 39.15 18.95
N THR A 95 28.61 39.29 17.81
CA THR A 95 28.38 40.37 16.83
C THR A 95 27.21 39.88 15.96
N ILE A 96 26.14 40.66 15.73
CA ILE A 96 25.04 40.28 14.82
C ILE A 96 24.92 41.30 13.67
N ASN A 97 24.82 40.73 12.48
CA ASN A 97 24.84 41.28 11.13
C ASN A 97 23.60 42.15 10.81
N PRO A 98 23.74 43.35 10.17
CA PRO A 98 22.63 44.24 9.86
C PRO A 98 21.86 43.79 8.61
N PHE A 99 21.01 42.76 8.73
CA PHE A 99 20.00 42.43 7.71
C PHE A 99 18.61 42.06 8.28
N GLU A 100 18.46 42.02 9.61
CA GLU A 100 17.20 41.64 10.29
C GLU A 100 16.37 42.81 10.86
N ARG A 101 16.55 44.04 10.36
CA ARG A 101 15.72 45.20 10.78
C ARG A 101 14.57 45.57 9.82
N ARG A 102 14.27 44.76 8.79
CA ARG A 102 13.25 45.10 7.77
C ARG A 102 12.10 44.10 7.55
N ARG A 103 11.93 43.04 8.36
CA ARG A 103 10.79 42.12 8.26
C ARG A 103 9.75 42.17 9.40
N GLY A 104 10.03 42.89 10.49
CA GLY A 104 9.13 43.00 11.64
C GLY A 104 8.02 44.07 11.56
N ARG A 105 7.96 44.87 10.48
CA ARG A 105 6.98 45.97 10.34
C ARG A 105 5.85 45.72 9.33
N TRP A 106 5.90 44.64 8.56
CA TRP A 106 4.86 44.29 7.58
C TRP A 106 3.88 43.21 8.07
N LEU A 107 4.23 42.46 9.13
CA LEU A 107 3.36 41.41 9.68
C LEU A 107 2.27 41.92 10.64
N LEU A 108 2.43 43.13 11.21
CA LEU A 108 1.45 43.72 12.15
C LEU A 108 0.37 44.56 11.45
N LEU A 109 0.53 44.89 10.16
CA LEU A 109 -0.46 45.62 9.36
C LEU A 109 -1.42 44.70 8.58
N ILE A 110 -1.03 43.44 8.35
CA ILE A 110 -1.88 42.45 7.65
C ILE A 110 -2.82 41.72 8.62
N LEU A 111 -2.47 41.62 9.91
CA LEU A 111 -3.36 41.03 10.92
C LEU A 111 -4.50 41.95 11.37
N ALA A 112 -4.41 43.26 11.11
CA ALA A 112 -5.45 44.23 11.45
C ALA A 112 -6.55 44.37 10.38
N LEU A 113 -6.38 43.79 9.18
CA LEU A 113 -7.33 43.92 8.07
C LEU A 113 -8.21 42.68 7.83
N VAL A 114 -8.02 41.59 8.57
CA VAL A 114 -8.75 40.31 8.36
C VAL A 114 -9.85 40.06 9.41
N LEU A 115 -10.07 41.00 10.35
CA LEU A 115 -11.14 40.91 11.37
C LEU A 115 -12.39 41.74 11.06
N LEU A 116 -12.53 42.26 9.85
CA LEU A 116 -13.78 42.85 9.38
C LEU A 116 -14.13 42.20 8.05
N LEU A 117 -15.36 41.67 7.99
CA LEU A 117 -16.13 41.24 6.82
C LEU A 117 -16.31 39.71 6.61
N ARG A 118 -17.57 39.30 6.80
CA ARG A 118 -18.33 38.27 6.07
C ARG A 118 -19.76 38.83 5.91
N PRO A 119 -20.64 38.32 5.03
CA PRO A 119 -20.48 37.55 3.77
C PRO A 119 -21.35 38.10 2.60
N GLY A 120 -21.27 37.53 1.38
CA GLY A 120 -22.35 37.66 0.37
C GLY A 120 -21.96 37.44 -1.10
N ASP A 121 -22.68 36.55 -1.77
CA ASP A 121 -22.59 36.17 -3.20
C ASP A 121 -22.92 37.28 -4.20
N SER A 122 -22.26 37.29 -5.38
CA SER A 122 -22.91 37.42 -6.69
C SER A 122 -21.91 37.40 -7.87
N GLN A 123 -22.29 36.67 -8.92
CA GLN A 123 -21.71 36.57 -10.25
C GLN A 123 -21.54 37.93 -10.96
N LEU A 124 -20.46 38.12 -11.75
CA LEU A 124 -20.50 38.54 -13.17
C LEU A 124 -19.10 38.79 -13.76
N GLU A 125 -19.07 38.62 -15.08
CA GLU A 125 -17.95 38.54 -16.02
C GLU A 125 -17.22 39.86 -16.36
N GLN A 126 -16.06 39.65 -17.03
CA GLN A 126 -15.45 40.41 -18.13
C GLN A 126 -14.29 41.42 -17.89
N THR A 127 -13.09 40.94 -18.28
CA THR A 127 -12.01 41.57 -19.10
C THR A 127 -11.52 43.00 -18.81
N PHE A 128 -10.22 43.15 -18.50
CA PHE A 128 -9.16 43.63 -19.42
C PHE A 128 -7.76 43.67 -18.76
N SER A 129 -6.77 43.17 -19.53
CA SER A 129 -5.36 43.60 -19.69
C SER A 129 -4.50 44.22 -18.54
N GLY A 130 -3.26 43.73 -18.43
CA GLY A 130 -2.10 44.50 -17.97
C GLY A 130 -1.07 43.69 -17.17
N GLY A 131 0.11 43.42 -17.74
CA GLY A 131 1.20 42.62 -17.15
C GLY A 131 1.97 43.28 -15.97
N PRO A 132 3.20 42.86 -15.61
CA PRO A 132 4.18 42.12 -16.41
C PRO A 132 4.77 40.84 -15.78
N SER A 133 5.19 39.96 -16.68
CA SER A 133 5.96 38.73 -16.45
C SER A 133 7.45 39.00 -16.61
N PHE A 134 8.26 38.54 -15.65
CA PHE A 134 9.72 38.55 -15.73
C PHE A 134 10.22 37.32 -16.51
N ARG A 135 10.83 37.55 -17.67
CA ARG A 135 11.66 36.57 -18.40
C ARG A 135 13.09 37.10 -18.49
N ASN A 136 14.04 36.37 -17.92
CA ASN A 136 15.46 36.53 -18.23
C ASN A 136 15.78 35.73 -19.49
N ARG A 137 16.29 36.44 -20.52
CA ARG A 137 16.93 35.88 -21.71
C ARG A 137 18.36 36.44 -21.72
N LEU A 138 19.35 35.56 -21.77
CA LEU A 138 20.74 35.88 -22.04
C LEU A 138 20.98 35.57 -23.52
N ASP A 139 21.20 36.62 -24.31
CA ASP A 139 21.78 36.55 -25.65
C ASP A 139 23.27 36.91 -25.56
N ILE A 140 24.12 36.12 -26.21
CA ILE A 140 25.48 36.52 -26.60
C ILE A 140 25.61 36.21 -28.09
N THR A 141 25.87 37.26 -28.86
CA THR A 141 26.29 37.25 -30.27
C THR A 141 27.73 37.71 -30.35
N ASP A 142 28.60 37.04 -31.13
CA ASP A 142 29.36 37.64 -32.24
C ASP A 142 30.11 36.58 -33.07
N SER A 143 30.51 36.98 -34.27
CA SER A 143 30.70 36.24 -35.51
C SER A 143 32.19 36.14 -35.93
N SER A 144 32.39 35.35 -37.01
CA SER A 144 33.49 35.40 -37.98
C SER A 144 34.78 34.59 -37.74
N ALA A 145 34.91 33.48 -38.48
CA ALA A 145 36.10 33.17 -39.27
C ALA A 145 35.78 32.04 -40.28
N VAL A 146 35.58 32.43 -41.54
CA VAL A 146 35.51 31.51 -42.69
C VAL A 146 36.94 31.26 -43.17
N ARG A 147 37.39 30.00 -43.21
CA ARG A 147 38.45 29.55 -44.13
C ARG A 147 37.96 28.36 -44.93
N LYS A 148 37.96 28.55 -46.25
CA LYS A 148 37.76 27.54 -47.31
C LYS A 148 38.86 26.49 -47.24
N LEU A 149 38.49 25.21 -47.29
CA LEU A 149 39.29 24.14 -47.89
C LEU A 149 38.34 23.18 -48.63
N SER A 150 38.73 22.84 -49.85
CA SER A 150 37.99 22.13 -50.90
C SER A 150 37.81 20.62 -50.64
N PRO A 151 37.01 19.88 -51.43
CA PRO A 151 36.46 18.58 -51.06
C PRO A 151 37.41 17.42 -51.39
N GLY A 152 37.60 16.53 -50.42
CA GLY A 152 38.43 15.32 -50.58
C GLY A 152 37.79 14.11 -49.91
N THR A 153 37.42 13.15 -50.74
CA THR A 153 37.31 11.71 -50.47
C THR A 153 36.29 11.22 -49.43
N ALA A 154 35.26 10.57 -49.96
CA ALA A 154 34.40 9.63 -49.26
C ALA A 154 35.21 8.44 -48.71
N ASN A 155 35.60 8.46 -47.42
CA ASN A 155 35.81 7.24 -46.64
C ASN A 155 35.91 7.45 -45.11
N GLU A 156 34.99 8.20 -44.51
CA GLU A 156 34.82 8.23 -43.04
C GLU A 156 33.34 8.04 -42.68
N ARG A 157 32.85 6.81 -42.92
CA ARG A 157 31.69 6.26 -42.20
C ARG A 157 32.17 5.06 -41.39
N ARG A 158 31.60 4.93 -40.18
CA ARG A 158 32.00 4.06 -39.05
C ARG A 158 33.16 4.73 -38.30
N TRP A 159 33.00 5.33 -37.13
CA TRP A 159 32.24 4.92 -35.97
C TRP A 159 31.89 6.16 -35.13
N ALA A 160 30.67 6.67 -35.23
CA ALA A 160 30.17 7.67 -34.29
C ALA A 160 28.66 7.48 -34.09
N THR A 161 28.33 7.01 -32.88
CA THR A 161 27.01 7.04 -32.23
C THR A 161 25.83 6.35 -32.94
N LEU A 162 25.85 5.01 -32.90
CA LEU A 162 24.62 4.23 -32.72
C LEU A 162 24.05 4.56 -31.34
N GLY A 163 23.33 5.68 -31.23
CA GLY A 163 22.34 5.83 -30.17
C GLY A 163 21.35 4.69 -30.34
N ASN A 164 21.30 3.78 -29.38
CA ASN A 164 20.41 2.62 -29.39
C ASN A 164 18.96 3.15 -29.39
N ALA A 165 18.39 3.38 -30.57
CA ALA A 165 17.02 3.82 -30.71
C ALA A 165 16.13 2.72 -30.13
N SER A 166 15.64 2.92 -28.90
CA SER A 166 14.72 1.98 -28.27
C SER A 166 13.51 1.84 -29.20
N THR A 167 13.26 0.62 -29.68
CA THR A 167 12.08 0.33 -30.48
C THR A 167 10.84 0.69 -29.67
N VAL A 168 9.92 1.48 -30.22
CA VAL A 168 8.66 1.81 -29.58
C VAL A 168 7.53 1.11 -30.33
N VAL A 169 6.69 0.38 -29.60
CA VAL A 169 5.43 -0.16 -30.10
C VAL A 169 4.29 0.47 -29.32
N THR A 170 3.32 1.11 -29.97
CA THR A 170 2.18 1.68 -29.26
C THR A 170 0.96 0.78 -29.36
N VAL A 171 0.14 0.72 -28.30
CA VAL A 171 -1.14 -0.02 -28.31
C VAL A 171 -2.06 0.41 -29.45
N LYS A 172 -1.90 1.64 -29.97
CA LYS A 172 -2.64 2.15 -31.13
C LYS A 172 -2.31 1.38 -32.41
N ASP A 173 -1.05 0.96 -32.60
CA ASP A 173 -0.60 0.19 -33.78
C ASP A 173 -1.31 -1.16 -33.87
N PHE A 174 -1.87 -1.63 -32.74
CA PHE A 174 -2.60 -2.89 -32.61
C PHE A 174 -4.12 -2.68 -32.51
N GLY A 175 -4.61 -1.48 -32.84
CA GLY A 175 -6.04 -1.18 -32.94
C GLY A 175 -6.70 -0.72 -31.63
N ALA A 176 -5.94 -0.35 -30.60
CA ALA A 176 -6.52 0.25 -29.40
C ALA A 176 -7.13 1.63 -29.73
N ARG A 177 -8.41 1.82 -29.41
CA ARG A 177 -9.14 3.06 -29.72
C ARG A 177 -8.88 4.15 -28.68
N GLY A 178 -8.88 3.76 -27.40
CA GLY A 178 -8.63 4.66 -26.27
C GLY A 178 -9.76 5.68 -26.02
N GLU A 179 -11.00 5.28 -26.30
CA GLU A 179 -12.23 6.09 -26.14
C GLU A 179 -12.93 5.87 -24.79
N GLY A 180 -12.42 4.99 -23.94
CA GLY A 180 -12.95 4.67 -22.62
C GLY A 180 -14.21 3.79 -22.62
N SER A 181 -14.93 3.65 -23.73
CA SER A 181 -16.11 2.79 -23.86
C SER A 181 -15.80 1.44 -24.53
N SER A 182 -14.92 1.45 -25.54
CA SER A 182 -14.52 0.28 -26.32
C SER A 182 -13.58 -0.65 -25.55
N ASN A 183 -13.72 -1.97 -25.75
CA ASN A 183 -12.83 -2.96 -25.17
C ASN A 183 -11.50 -3.04 -25.95
N ASP A 184 -10.42 -2.50 -25.37
CA ASP A 184 -9.08 -2.45 -25.98
C ASP A 184 -8.19 -3.65 -25.60
N THR A 185 -8.73 -4.64 -24.88
CA THR A 185 -7.95 -5.78 -24.33
C THR A 185 -7.14 -6.54 -25.38
N LYS A 186 -7.73 -6.80 -26.56
CA LYS A 186 -7.04 -7.55 -27.64
C LYS A 186 -5.84 -6.77 -28.19
N ALA A 187 -5.98 -5.45 -28.33
CA ALA A 187 -4.90 -4.59 -28.82
C ALA A 187 -3.74 -4.56 -27.82
N PHE A 188 -4.02 -4.46 -26.52
CA PHE A 188 -3.00 -4.54 -25.47
C PHE A 188 -2.27 -5.89 -25.45
N ALA A 189 -3.00 -7.00 -25.58
CA ALA A 189 -2.41 -8.33 -25.64
C ALA A 189 -1.50 -8.51 -26.87
N ALA A 190 -1.90 -7.97 -28.03
CA ALA A 190 -1.12 -8.01 -29.25
C ALA A 190 0.14 -7.13 -29.17
N ALA A 191 0.01 -5.91 -28.64
CA ALA A 191 1.14 -5.01 -28.40
C ALA A 191 2.16 -5.61 -27.43
N TRP A 192 1.69 -6.23 -26.34
CA TRP A 192 2.56 -6.96 -25.42
C TRP A 192 3.28 -8.12 -26.10
N LYS A 193 2.58 -8.93 -26.89
CA LYS A 193 3.18 -10.05 -27.62
C LYS A 193 4.30 -9.57 -28.56
N ALA A 194 4.07 -8.47 -29.27
CA ALA A 194 5.06 -7.87 -30.16
C ALA A 194 6.28 -7.37 -29.37
N ALA A 195 6.07 -6.59 -28.31
CA ALA A 195 7.15 -6.11 -27.44
C ALA A 195 7.95 -7.27 -26.83
N CYS A 196 7.27 -8.24 -26.23
CA CYS A 196 7.92 -9.37 -25.56
C CYS A 196 8.68 -10.31 -26.52
N SER A 197 8.36 -10.25 -27.81
CA SER A 197 9.08 -10.98 -28.86
C SER A 197 10.23 -10.18 -29.48
N SER A 198 10.46 -8.93 -29.08
CA SER A 198 11.51 -8.07 -29.62
C SER A 198 12.90 -8.59 -29.24
N PRO A 199 13.84 -8.74 -30.20
CA PRO A 199 15.20 -9.16 -29.90
C PRO A 199 16.03 -8.06 -29.22
N THR A 200 15.58 -6.81 -29.29
CA THR A 200 16.24 -5.64 -28.69
C THR A 200 15.33 -4.93 -27.69
N PRO A 201 15.89 -4.21 -26.70
CA PRO A 201 15.08 -3.49 -25.72
C PRO A 201 14.00 -2.61 -26.34
N VAL A 202 12.78 -2.74 -25.84
CA VAL A 202 11.58 -2.16 -26.47
C VAL A 202 10.71 -1.46 -25.44
N THR A 203 10.04 -0.39 -25.89
CA THR A 203 9.03 0.32 -25.12
C THR A 203 7.64 0.03 -25.67
N MET A 204 6.76 -0.56 -24.86
CA MET A 204 5.32 -0.62 -25.12
C MET A 204 4.66 0.65 -24.59
N LEU A 205 4.17 1.51 -25.48
CA LEU A 205 3.61 2.81 -25.13
C LEU A 205 2.07 2.78 -25.08
N VAL A 206 1.51 3.26 -23.95
CA VAL A 206 0.10 3.63 -23.79
C VAL A 206 0.00 5.16 -23.84
N PRO A 207 -0.46 5.74 -24.96
CA PRO A 207 -0.45 7.19 -25.21
C PRO A 207 -1.24 8.02 -24.18
N GLU A 208 -0.77 9.25 -23.97
CA GLU A 208 -1.44 10.27 -23.16
C GLU A 208 -2.76 10.74 -23.79
N GLY A 209 -3.65 11.36 -22.99
CA GLY A 209 -4.91 11.96 -23.47
C GLY A 209 -6.00 10.96 -23.88
N LYS A 210 -5.76 9.66 -23.69
CA LYS A 210 -6.66 8.55 -24.07
C LYS A 210 -7.03 7.70 -22.84
N ALA A 211 -8.18 7.04 -22.92
CA ALA A 211 -8.67 6.11 -21.90
C ALA A 211 -8.91 4.72 -22.51
N TYR A 212 -8.19 3.70 -22.06
CA TYR A 212 -8.22 2.37 -22.63
C TYR A 212 -8.96 1.40 -21.71
N ARG A 213 -10.11 0.88 -22.13
CA ARG A 213 -10.88 -0.04 -21.28
C ARG A 213 -10.42 -1.48 -21.47
N LEU A 214 -9.98 -2.10 -20.38
CA LEU A 214 -9.51 -3.48 -20.38
C LEU A 214 -10.42 -4.38 -19.52
N LYS A 215 -10.70 -5.55 -20.05
CA LYS A 215 -11.16 -6.74 -19.31
C LYS A 215 -9.95 -7.43 -18.65
N PRO A 216 -10.15 -8.46 -17.80
CA PRO A 216 -9.04 -9.26 -17.28
C PRO A 216 -8.04 -9.68 -18.36
N VAL A 217 -6.75 -9.40 -18.14
CA VAL A 217 -5.66 -9.65 -19.09
C VAL A 217 -4.38 -10.08 -18.37
N THR A 218 -3.65 -11.01 -18.98
CA THR A 218 -2.35 -11.48 -18.50
C THR A 218 -1.27 -11.23 -19.54
N PHE A 219 -0.19 -10.60 -19.09
CA PHE A 219 1.03 -10.30 -19.82
C PHE A 219 2.13 -11.25 -19.32
N SER A 220 2.37 -12.33 -20.07
CA SER A 220 3.32 -13.38 -19.70
C SER A 220 4.67 -13.18 -20.38
N GLY A 221 5.75 -13.48 -19.65
CA GLY A 221 7.06 -13.77 -20.22
C GLY A 221 7.33 -15.29 -20.30
N PRO A 222 8.61 -15.71 -20.47
CA PRO A 222 9.79 -14.84 -20.56
C PRO A 222 9.78 -14.00 -21.84
N CYS A 223 10.39 -12.83 -21.78
CA CYS A 223 10.56 -11.95 -22.93
C CYS A 223 12.00 -12.02 -23.45
N LYS A 224 12.19 -11.82 -24.76
CA LYS A 224 13.50 -11.97 -25.41
C LYS A 224 14.51 -10.88 -25.03
N SER A 225 14.03 -9.74 -24.57
CA SER A 225 14.83 -8.59 -24.17
C SER A 225 14.09 -7.77 -23.10
N ALA A 226 14.77 -6.75 -22.55
CA ALA A 226 14.19 -5.85 -21.57
C ALA A 226 13.00 -5.07 -22.14
N ILE A 227 11.92 -4.94 -21.37
CA ILE A 227 10.72 -4.21 -21.77
C ILE A 227 10.46 -3.07 -20.80
N THR A 228 10.19 -1.90 -21.37
CA THR A 228 9.54 -0.81 -20.65
C THR A 228 8.09 -0.71 -21.10
N VAL A 229 7.14 -0.74 -20.18
CA VAL A 229 5.74 -0.40 -20.45
C VAL A 229 5.55 1.04 -19.96
N ALA A 230 5.45 1.96 -20.92
CA ALA A 230 5.27 3.39 -20.66
C ALA A 230 3.78 3.73 -20.69
N ILE A 231 3.15 3.81 -19.52
CA ILE A 231 1.78 4.26 -19.36
C ILE A 231 1.75 5.77 -19.17
N LYS A 232 1.33 6.50 -20.21
CA LYS A 232 1.05 7.94 -20.14
C LYS A 232 -0.44 8.26 -20.08
N GLY A 233 -1.28 7.42 -20.69
CA GLY A 233 -2.74 7.53 -20.67
C GLY A 233 -3.40 6.98 -19.42
N THR A 234 -4.72 6.77 -19.52
CA THR A 234 -5.51 6.08 -18.50
C THR A 234 -5.87 4.67 -18.98
N ILE A 235 -5.61 3.67 -18.15
CA ILE A 235 -6.14 2.32 -18.30
C ILE A 235 -7.30 2.15 -17.33
N LEU A 236 -8.47 1.75 -17.84
CA LEU A 236 -9.72 1.70 -17.08
C LEU A 236 -10.27 0.26 -17.05
N ALA A 237 -10.68 -0.22 -15.88
CA ALA A 237 -11.30 -1.54 -15.78
C ALA A 237 -12.71 -1.57 -16.38
N SER A 238 -13.15 -2.74 -16.84
CA SER A 238 -14.56 -2.92 -17.15
C SER A 238 -15.45 -2.71 -15.91
N GLY A 239 -16.50 -1.91 -16.06
CA GLY A 239 -17.52 -1.70 -15.03
C GLY A 239 -18.59 -2.80 -14.99
N ARG A 240 -18.54 -3.80 -15.87
CA ARG A 240 -19.51 -4.91 -15.91
C ARG A 240 -18.95 -6.08 -15.11
N ILE A 241 -19.54 -6.41 -13.96
CA ILE A 241 -19.10 -7.54 -13.11
C ILE A 241 -19.11 -8.88 -13.89
N SER A 242 -20.00 -9.02 -14.87
CA SER A 242 -20.06 -10.21 -15.74
C SER A 242 -18.83 -10.39 -16.63
N ASP A 243 -17.99 -9.37 -16.83
CA ASP A 243 -16.72 -9.51 -17.56
C ASP A 243 -15.62 -10.25 -16.77
N TRP A 244 -15.94 -10.66 -15.53
CA TRP A 244 -15.02 -11.21 -14.53
C TRP A 244 -15.44 -12.61 -14.06
N ASP A 245 -16.00 -13.40 -14.98
CA ASP A 245 -16.47 -14.75 -14.69
C ASP A 245 -15.35 -15.79 -14.61
N GLY A 246 -15.67 -16.92 -13.95
CA GLY A 246 -14.77 -18.05 -13.78
C GLY A 246 -13.48 -17.74 -13.02
N THR A 247 -12.37 -18.32 -13.49
CA THR A 247 -11.04 -18.30 -12.84
C THR A 247 -10.35 -16.93 -12.83
N ARG A 248 -10.96 -15.89 -13.43
CA ARG A 248 -10.36 -14.54 -13.57
C ARG A 248 -10.97 -13.51 -12.62
N ARG A 249 -11.90 -13.90 -11.75
CA ARG A 249 -12.60 -12.98 -10.85
C ARG A 249 -11.68 -12.21 -9.90
N SER A 250 -10.54 -12.77 -9.52
CA SER A 250 -9.62 -12.17 -8.54
C SER A 250 -8.54 -11.27 -9.16
N LEU A 251 -8.43 -11.17 -10.49
CA LEU A 251 -7.30 -10.51 -11.15
C LEU A 251 -7.74 -9.66 -12.35
N TRP A 252 -7.32 -8.40 -12.40
CA TRP A 252 -7.47 -7.54 -13.58
C TRP A 252 -6.29 -7.62 -14.52
N MET A 253 -5.22 -6.87 -14.24
CA MET A 253 -4.00 -6.89 -15.03
C MET A 253 -2.95 -7.68 -14.29
N LYS A 254 -2.34 -8.64 -14.97
CA LYS A 254 -1.27 -9.46 -14.39
C LYS A 254 -0.05 -9.49 -15.29
N PHE A 255 1.11 -9.07 -14.78
CA PHE A 255 2.41 -9.39 -15.38
C PHE A 255 2.97 -10.62 -14.68
N THR A 256 3.39 -11.63 -15.43
CA THR A 256 3.89 -12.88 -14.84
C THR A 256 5.13 -13.41 -15.54
N LYS A 257 6.12 -13.86 -14.75
CA LYS A 257 7.36 -14.48 -15.27
C LYS A 257 8.10 -13.56 -16.26
N VAL A 258 8.21 -12.28 -15.90
CA VAL A 258 8.93 -11.26 -16.69
C VAL A 258 10.12 -10.76 -15.89
N ASP A 259 11.31 -10.84 -16.47
CA ASP A 259 12.54 -10.35 -15.88
C ASP A 259 12.91 -8.98 -16.47
N GLY A 260 13.41 -8.07 -15.64
CA GLY A 260 13.86 -6.74 -16.06
C GLY A 260 12.75 -5.80 -16.51
N LEU A 261 11.48 -6.05 -16.12
CA LEU A 261 10.34 -5.22 -16.51
C LEU A 261 10.41 -3.85 -15.84
N ARG A 262 10.19 -2.79 -16.63
CA ARG A 262 9.92 -1.44 -16.12
C ARG A 262 8.48 -1.04 -16.45
N LEU A 263 7.70 -0.66 -15.46
CA LEU A 263 6.36 -0.08 -15.63
C LEU A 263 6.38 1.36 -15.12
N GLU A 264 6.25 2.33 -16.02
CA GLU A 264 6.38 3.75 -15.69
C GLU A 264 5.60 4.67 -16.64
N GLY A 265 5.69 6.00 -16.46
CA GLY A 265 5.22 6.95 -17.49
C GLY A 265 4.25 8.03 -17.02
N GLY A 266 3.91 8.07 -15.73
CA GLY A 266 3.08 9.12 -15.15
C GLY A 266 1.57 8.96 -15.40
N GLY A 267 1.13 7.91 -16.08
CA GLY A 267 -0.28 7.64 -16.38
C GLY A 267 -1.07 7.03 -15.23
N THR A 268 -2.33 6.69 -15.51
CA THR A 268 -3.31 6.26 -14.49
C THR A 268 -3.81 4.84 -14.77
N ILE A 269 -3.90 4.03 -13.72
CA ILE A 269 -4.61 2.75 -13.69
C ILE A 269 -5.84 2.92 -12.78
N ASP A 270 -7.03 2.96 -13.38
CA ASP A 270 -8.31 3.13 -12.69
C ASP A 270 -9.09 1.81 -12.64
N GLY A 271 -9.23 1.24 -11.45
CA GLY A 271 -9.92 -0.02 -11.22
C GLY A 271 -11.44 0.07 -11.31
N ASN A 272 -12.02 1.28 -11.42
CA ASN A 272 -13.47 1.47 -11.49
C ASN A 272 -14.24 0.74 -10.37
N GLY A 273 -13.67 0.71 -9.16
CA GLY A 273 -14.05 -0.20 -8.07
C GLY A 273 -15.45 -0.02 -7.47
N HIS A 274 -16.12 1.11 -7.74
CA HIS A 274 -17.43 1.41 -7.15
C HIS A 274 -18.50 0.34 -7.37
N VAL A 275 -18.48 -0.36 -8.51
CA VAL A 275 -19.42 -1.47 -8.79
C VAL A 275 -19.18 -2.67 -7.89
N TRP A 276 -17.93 -2.90 -7.46
CA TRP A 276 -17.53 -3.99 -6.58
C TRP A 276 -17.81 -3.67 -5.12
N TRP A 277 -17.58 -2.43 -4.70
CA TRP A 277 -17.82 -2.01 -3.32
C TRP A 277 -19.31 -2.12 -2.97
N LYS A 278 -20.22 -1.79 -3.90
CA LYS A 278 -21.68 -1.91 -3.72
C LYS A 278 -22.17 -3.32 -3.40
N VAL A 279 -21.44 -4.35 -3.83
CA VAL A 279 -21.80 -5.77 -3.65
C VAL A 279 -20.86 -6.47 -2.66
N SER A 280 -20.11 -5.70 -1.86
CA SER A 280 -19.16 -6.24 -0.89
C SER A 280 -19.85 -6.57 0.43
N CYS A 281 -19.62 -7.78 0.92
CA CYS A 281 -20.13 -8.17 2.24
C CYS A 281 -19.50 -7.41 3.41
N LYS A 282 -18.38 -6.71 3.16
CA LYS A 282 -17.74 -5.84 4.16
C LYS A 282 -18.48 -4.51 4.35
N LEU A 283 -19.32 -4.10 3.39
CA LEU A 283 -20.20 -2.92 3.53
C LEU A 283 -21.65 -3.33 3.84
N ASP A 284 -22.11 -4.46 3.31
CA ASP A 284 -23.45 -4.99 3.58
C ASP A 284 -23.36 -6.51 3.79
N SER A 285 -23.50 -6.96 5.04
CA SER A 285 -23.39 -8.39 5.40
C SER A 285 -24.43 -9.30 4.74
N ALA A 286 -25.48 -8.74 4.11
CA ALA A 286 -26.42 -9.51 3.31
C ALA A 286 -25.85 -9.91 1.93
N GLN A 287 -24.80 -9.23 1.46
CA GLN A 287 -24.15 -9.57 0.20
C GLN A 287 -23.31 -10.85 0.34
N PRO A 288 -23.19 -11.66 -0.73
CA PRO A 288 -22.24 -12.77 -0.75
C PRO A 288 -20.81 -12.26 -0.54
N CYS A 289 -20.07 -12.89 0.37
CA CYS A 289 -18.64 -12.60 0.61
C CYS A 289 -17.73 -13.10 -0.52
N LYS A 290 -17.98 -12.63 -1.74
CA LYS A 290 -17.19 -12.93 -2.92
C LYS A 290 -16.10 -11.87 -3.10
N GLY A 291 -14.87 -12.32 -3.34
CA GLY A 291 -13.77 -11.43 -3.66
C GLY A 291 -14.01 -10.59 -4.92
N ALA A 292 -13.28 -9.49 -5.01
CA ALA A 292 -13.21 -8.60 -6.16
C ALA A 292 -11.80 -8.64 -6.78
N PRO A 293 -11.60 -8.15 -8.01
CA PRO A 293 -10.29 -8.19 -8.65
C PRO A 293 -9.25 -7.33 -7.93
N THR A 294 -8.01 -7.81 -7.86
CA THR A 294 -6.85 -6.93 -7.67
C THR A 294 -6.57 -6.18 -8.98
N ALA A 295 -6.32 -4.88 -8.91
CA ALA A 295 -6.21 -4.04 -10.10
C ALA A 295 -4.92 -4.34 -10.90
N LEU A 296 -3.78 -4.47 -10.24
CA LEU A 296 -2.52 -4.87 -10.86
C LEU A 296 -1.79 -5.92 -10.03
N THR A 297 -1.32 -6.98 -10.66
CA THR A 297 -0.52 -8.02 -10.01
C THR A 297 0.76 -8.29 -10.80
N PHE A 298 1.89 -8.28 -10.12
CA PHE A 298 3.14 -8.84 -10.59
C PHE A 298 3.34 -10.18 -9.92
N ARG A 299 3.56 -11.24 -10.71
CA ARG A 299 3.78 -12.60 -10.20
C ARG A 299 5.05 -13.20 -10.75
N SER A 300 5.96 -13.63 -9.88
CA SER A 300 7.20 -14.30 -10.30
C SER A 300 8.03 -13.44 -11.27
N CYS A 301 8.14 -12.15 -11.00
CA CYS A 301 8.98 -11.22 -11.75
C CYS A 301 10.29 -10.95 -11.00
N ARG A 302 11.40 -10.82 -11.72
CA ARG A 302 12.72 -10.46 -11.16
C ARG A 302 13.24 -9.15 -11.76
N GLY A 303 13.88 -8.30 -10.95
CA GLY A 303 14.45 -7.04 -11.45
C GLY A 303 13.37 -6.07 -11.95
N LEU A 304 12.28 -5.96 -11.18
CA LEU A 304 11.09 -5.21 -11.54
C LEU A 304 11.21 -3.75 -11.05
N THR A 305 10.90 -2.80 -11.93
CA THR A 305 10.73 -1.38 -11.55
C THR A 305 9.29 -0.93 -11.80
N VAL A 306 8.64 -0.36 -10.79
CA VAL A 306 7.33 0.29 -10.91
C VAL A 306 7.46 1.72 -10.42
N ASN A 307 7.29 2.69 -11.32
CA ASN A 307 7.72 4.05 -11.06
C ASN A 307 6.73 5.09 -11.60
N ASN A 308 6.43 6.12 -10.80
CA ASN A 308 5.70 7.30 -11.27
C ASN A 308 4.37 6.94 -11.94
N LEU A 309 3.46 6.31 -11.19
CA LEU A 309 2.14 5.92 -11.69
C LEU A 309 1.06 6.32 -10.68
N ARG A 310 -0.14 6.55 -11.21
CA ARG A 310 -1.34 6.80 -10.41
C ARG A 310 -2.21 5.55 -10.40
N PHE A 311 -2.60 5.07 -9.23
CA PHE A 311 -3.61 4.03 -9.06
C PHE A 311 -4.86 4.65 -8.45
N LYS A 312 -6.01 4.37 -9.05
CA LYS A 312 -7.29 4.95 -8.61
C LYS A 312 -8.34 3.87 -8.47
N ASN A 313 -9.10 3.93 -7.39
CA ASN A 313 -10.35 3.19 -7.20
C ASN A 313 -10.23 1.69 -7.55
N ALA A 314 -9.23 0.99 -7.00
CA ALA A 314 -9.14 -0.45 -7.19
C ALA A 314 -10.40 -1.17 -6.70
N GLN A 315 -10.74 -2.26 -7.37
CA GLN A 315 -11.92 -3.07 -7.06
C GLN A 315 -11.76 -3.74 -5.68
N GLN A 316 -10.58 -4.32 -5.45
CA GLN A 316 -10.05 -4.73 -4.16
C GLN A 316 -8.68 -4.07 -3.98
N MET A 317 -7.57 -4.80 -4.04
CA MET A 317 -6.23 -4.24 -3.86
C MET A 317 -5.73 -3.49 -5.12
N HIS A 318 -4.94 -2.43 -4.93
CA HIS A 318 -4.40 -1.62 -6.03
C HIS A 318 -3.23 -2.30 -6.74
N VAL A 319 -2.18 -2.68 -6.01
CA VAL A 319 -1.02 -3.34 -6.61
C VAL A 319 -0.44 -4.43 -5.72
N THR A 320 -0.28 -5.62 -6.28
CA THR A 320 0.26 -6.80 -5.60
C THR A 320 1.57 -7.26 -6.23
N PHE A 321 2.56 -7.55 -5.40
CA PHE A 321 3.84 -8.16 -5.75
C PHE A 321 3.90 -9.55 -5.11
N ALA A 322 3.66 -10.58 -5.92
CA ALA A 322 3.57 -11.96 -5.48
C ALA A 322 4.77 -12.77 -6.00
N LYS A 323 5.52 -13.41 -5.10
CA LYS A 323 6.67 -14.28 -5.48
C LYS A 323 7.70 -13.53 -6.35
N CYS A 324 7.92 -12.23 -6.13
CA CYS A 324 8.84 -11.39 -6.92
C CYS A 324 10.20 -11.22 -6.21
N ALA A 325 11.24 -10.85 -6.96
CA ALA A 325 12.58 -10.63 -6.41
C ALA A 325 13.25 -9.38 -7.01
N ASN A 326 14.01 -8.63 -6.19
CA ASN A 326 14.68 -7.40 -6.61
C ASN A 326 13.69 -6.41 -7.26
N VAL A 327 12.82 -5.84 -6.42
CA VAL A 327 11.71 -4.97 -6.84
C VAL A 327 11.96 -3.55 -6.36
N GLN A 328 11.83 -2.58 -7.26
CA GLN A 328 11.89 -1.16 -6.95
C GLN A 328 10.54 -0.50 -7.25
N ILE A 329 9.93 0.09 -6.22
CA ILE A 329 8.64 0.76 -6.29
C ILE A 329 8.87 2.20 -5.86
N SER A 330 8.58 3.17 -6.72
CA SER A 330 8.79 4.58 -6.35
C SER A 330 7.76 5.53 -6.94
N ARG A 331 7.50 6.64 -6.23
CA ARG A 331 6.66 7.75 -6.71
C ARG A 331 5.25 7.30 -7.14
N LEU A 332 4.66 6.37 -6.41
CA LEU A 332 3.28 5.97 -6.64
C LEU A 332 2.32 6.92 -5.93
N THR A 333 1.25 7.29 -6.62
CA THR A 333 0.09 7.95 -5.99
C THR A 333 -1.10 7.01 -6.06
N ILE A 334 -1.57 6.54 -4.91
CA ILE A 334 -2.66 5.56 -4.80
C ILE A 334 -3.84 6.22 -4.08
N SER A 335 -5.03 6.11 -4.67
CA SER A 335 -6.24 6.77 -4.14
C SER A 335 -7.51 5.93 -4.30
N ALA A 336 -8.24 5.76 -3.20
CA ALA A 336 -9.62 5.29 -3.15
C ALA A 336 -10.33 5.93 -1.94
N PRO A 337 -11.68 5.94 -1.88
CA PRO A 337 -12.41 6.45 -0.72
C PRO A 337 -11.99 5.76 0.59
N GLY A 338 -11.96 6.50 1.71
CA GLY A 338 -11.56 5.93 3.01
C GLY A 338 -12.48 4.81 3.54
N ASN A 339 -13.66 4.63 2.94
CA ASN A 339 -14.61 3.57 3.25
C ASN A 339 -14.68 2.47 2.17
N SER A 340 -13.79 2.46 1.17
CA SER A 340 -13.79 1.39 0.17
C SER A 340 -13.20 0.10 0.73
N PRO A 341 -13.93 -1.03 0.70
CA PRO A 341 -13.57 -2.26 1.39
C PRO A 341 -12.34 -2.94 0.75
N ASN A 342 -11.36 -3.34 1.58
CA ASN A 342 -10.20 -4.14 1.16
C ASN A 342 -9.40 -3.51 0.01
N THR A 343 -9.29 -2.18 0.04
CA THR A 343 -8.62 -1.41 -1.00
C THR A 343 -7.13 -1.20 -0.73
N ASP A 344 -6.41 -2.24 -0.33
CA ASP A 344 -5.01 -2.18 0.02
C ASP A 344 -4.19 -1.45 -1.07
N GLY A 345 -3.21 -0.64 -0.65
CA GLY A 345 -2.35 0.11 -1.56
C GLY A 345 -1.32 -0.80 -2.22
N ILE A 346 -0.22 -1.05 -1.51
CA ILE A 346 0.86 -1.94 -1.96
C ILE A 346 0.83 -3.23 -1.14
N HIS A 347 0.56 -4.35 -1.80
CA HIS A 347 0.55 -5.67 -1.17
C HIS A 347 1.78 -6.48 -1.59
N VAL A 348 2.56 -6.98 -0.62
CA VAL A 348 3.78 -7.75 -0.86
C VAL A 348 3.62 -9.14 -0.25
N SER A 349 3.70 -10.18 -1.10
CA SER A 349 3.53 -11.58 -0.72
C SER A 349 4.64 -12.43 -1.32
N GLY A 350 5.28 -13.27 -0.51
CA GLY A 350 6.31 -14.20 -0.95
C GLY A 350 7.50 -13.57 -1.68
N SER A 351 7.78 -12.29 -1.44
CA SER A 351 8.73 -11.52 -2.26
C SER A 351 9.98 -11.12 -1.49
N THR A 352 11.08 -10.95 -2.22
CA THR A 352 12.41 -10.72 -1.65
C THR A 352 13.05 -9.47 -2.24
N ASP A 353 13.79 -8.72 -1.43
CA ASP A 353 14.53 -7.52 -1.85
C ASP A 353 13.59 -6.49 -2.51
N VAL A 354 12.61 -6.02 -1.74
CA VAL A 354 11.62 -5.04 -2.20
C VAL A 354 11.90 -3.68 -1.58
N LYS A 355 12.09 -2.66 -2.42
CA LYS A 355 12.29 -1.27 -2.01
C LYS A 355 11.08 -0.44 -2.44
N ILE A 356 10.45 0.23 -1.50
CA ILE A 356 9.29 1.11 -1.70
C ILE A 356 9.71 2.51 -1.28
N SER A 357 9.62 3.51 -2.16
CA SER A 357 9.98 4.89 -1.80
C SER A 357 9.03 5.95 -2.35
N ASP A 358 8.92 7.07 -1.63
CA ASP A 358 8.29 8.30 -2.14
C ASP A 358 6.82 8.10 -2.59
N CYS A 359 6.07 7.28 -1.85
CA CYS A 359 4.69 6.93 -2.20
C CYS A 359 3.68 7.71 -1.36
N VAL A 360 2.58 8.10 -2.01
CA VAL A 360 1.41 8.71 -1.36
C VAL A 360 0.21 7.77 -1.53
N ILE A 361 -0.32 7.26 -0.42
CA ILE A 361 -1.31 6.19 -0.42
C ILE A 361 -2.51 6.59 0.43
N ARG A 362 -3.69 6.64 -0.19
CA ARG A 362 -4.97 6.96 0.44
C ARG A 362 -6.00 5.92 0.04
N THR A 363 -6.45 5.10 0.97
CA THR A 363 -7.30 3.95 0.68
C THR A 363 -8.29 3.70 1.81
N GLY A 364 -9.13 2.67 1.68
CA GLY A 364 -10.00 2.20 2.76
C GLY A 364 -9.43 1.01 3.54
N ASP A 365 -8.21 0.55 3.24
CA ASP A 365 -7.56 -0.56 3.95
C ASP A 365 -6.04 -0.31 4.08
N ASP A 366 -5.20 -1.33 4.21
CA ASP A 366 -3.76 -1.19 4.45
C ASP A 366 -3.08 -0.34 3.35
N CYS A 367 -2.25 0.64 3.76
CA CYS A 367 -1.44 1.41 2.81
C CYS A 367 -0.36 0.52 2.19
N ILE A 368 0.34 -0.21 3.05
CA ILE A 368 1.31 -1.24 2.69
C ILE A 368 1.01 -2.46 3.56
N SER A 369 0.84 -3.62 2.94
CA SER A 369 0.67 -4.91 3.63
C SER A 369 1.76 -5.88 3.20
N ILE A 370 2.53 -6.40 4.16
CA ILE A 370 3.61 -7.37 3.93
C ILE A 370 3.21 -8.69 4.56
N VAL A 371 3.04 -9.73 3.75
CA VAL A 371 2.55 -11.05 4.19
C VAL A 371 3.59 -12.15 3.97
N SER A 372 3.18 -13.38 4.30
CA SER A 372 4.02 -14.57 4.40
C SER A 372 5.04 -14.75 3.26
N ARG A 373 6.17 -15.36 3.61
CA ARG A 373 7.34 -15.65 2.77
C ARG A 373 8.02 -14.41 2.20
N SER A 374 7.77 -13.23 2.77
CA SER A 374 8.43 -11.98 2.37
C SER A 374 9.61 -11.66 3.27
N HIS A 375 10.75 -11.27 2.68
CA HIS A 375 11.93 -10.86 3.44
C HIS A 375 12.77 -9.80 2.72
N SER A 376 13.60 -9.07 3.47
CA SER A 376 14.41 -7.96 2.96
C SER A 376 13.54 -6.87 2.30
N ILE A 377 12.64 -6.27 3.07
CA ILE A 377 11.70 -5.25 2.60
C ILE A 377 12.04 -3.91 3.22
N ALA A 378 12.20 -2.87 2.41
CA ALA A 378 12.43 -1.50 2.86
C ALA A 378 11.36 -0.56 2.30
N ALA A 379 10.70 0.20 3.17
CA ALA A 379 9.76 1.26 2.81
C ALA A 379 10.25 2.59 3.38
N THR A 380 10.43 3.60 2.51
CA THR A 380 10.97 4.91 2.90
C THR A 380 10.18 6.07 2.33
N ASN A 381 10.02 7.15 3.09
CA ASN A 381 9.29 8.35 2.65
C ASN A 381 7.86 8.05 2.17
N ILE A 382 7.04 7.54 3.09
CA ILE A 382 5.66 7.11 2.81
C ILE A 382 4.66 8.09 3.45
N VAL A 383 3.72 8.60 2.66
CA VAL A 383 2.53 9.29 3.17
C VAL A 383 1.34 8.34 3.06
N CYS A 384 0.72 8.03 4.18
CA CYS A 384 -0.36 7.05 4.27
C CYS A 384 -1.56 7.67 5.00
N GLY A 385 -2.74 7.69 4.39
CA GLY A 385 -3.91 8.20 5.09
C GLY A 385 -4.95 8.94 4.25
N PRO A 386 -6.24 8.57 4.35
CA PRO A 386 -6.83 7.55 5.23
C PRO A 386 -6.46 6.11 4.84
N GLY A 387 -6.81 5.14 5.69
CA GLY A 387 -6.55 3.70 5.51
C GLY A 387 -6.29 2.96 6.83
N HIS A 388 -5.74 1.74 6.76
CA HIS A 388 -5.43 0.89 7.91
C HIS A 388 -3.96 0.93 8.36
N GLY A 389 -3.14 1.79 7.74
CA GLY A 389 -1.74 1.97 8.12
C GLY A 389 -0.79 1.04 7.36
N ILE A 390 0.39 0.81 7.94
CA ILE A 390 1.41 -0.10 7.40
C ILE A 390 1.39 -1.39 8.25
N SER A 391 1.07 -2.51 7.61
CA SER A 391 0.78 -3.77 8.29
C SER A 391 1.73 -4.90 7.87
N ILE A 392 2.24 -5.62 8.87
CA ILE A 392 2.79 -6.97 8.72
C ILE A 392 1.67 -7.97 9.02
N GLY A 393 1.36 -8.82 8.05
CA GLY A 393 0.31 -9.83 8.15
C GLY A 393 -1.00 -9.49 7.43
N SER A 394 -2.06 -10.28 7.60
CA SER A 394 -2.18 -11.28 8.67
C SER A 394 -1.36 -12.53 8.44
N LEU A 395 -0.70 -13.02 9.49
CA LEU A 395 0.15 -14.22 9.45
C LEU A 395 -0.53 -15.38 10.19
N GLY A 396 -0.36 -16.60 9.68
CA GLY A 396 -0.76 -17.82 10.38
C GLY A 396 -2.25 -18.18 10.32
N ALA A 397 -3.00 -17.64 9.35
CA ALA A 397 -4.40 -17.99 9.14
C ALA A 397 -4.57 -19.50 9.00
N ASN A 398 -5.64 -20.07 9.56
CA ASN A 398 -5.94 -21.51 9.52
C ASN A 398 -4.82 -22.41 10.07
N GLY A 399 -4.02 -21.90 11.01
CA GLY A 399 -2.89 -22.65 11.58
C GLY A 399 -1.68 -22.77 10.65
N ALA A 400 -1.65 -22.02 9.55
CA ALA A 400 -0.57 -22.04 8.59
C ALA A 400 0.76 -21.55 9.20
N GLU A 401 1.86 -22.04 8.62
CA GLU A 401 3.19 -21.53 8.93
C GLU A 401 3.53 -20.35 8.02
N HIS A 402 3.54 -19.14 8.59
CA HIS A 402 3.84 -17.92 7.87
C HIS A 402 5.10 -17.25 8.41
N THR A 403 5.94 -16.78 7.50
CA THR A 403 7.22 -16.15 7.82
C THR A 403 7.33 -14.75 7.22
N VAL A 404 7.77 -13.78 8.00
CA VAL A 404 8.21 -12.45 7.52
C VAL A 404 9.48 -12.09 8.28
N SER A 405 10.50 -11.59 7.58
CA SER A 405 11.69 -11.07 8.25
C SER A 405 12.33 -9.88 7.56
N ASP A 406 13.19 -9.18 8.29
CA ASP A 406 14.11 -8.17 7.73
C ASP A 406 13.33 -7.04 7.04
N VAL A 407 12.44 -6.40 7.80
CA VAL A 407 11.61 -5.30 7.33
C VAL A 407 12.06 -3.99 7.96
N LEU A 408 12.30 -2.98 7.13
CA LEU A 408 12.55 -1.60 7.55
C LEU A 408 11.45 -0.69 7.00
N VAL A 409 10.79 0.05 7.89
CA VAL A 409 9.96 1.19 7.54
C VAL A 409 10.63 2.42 8.15
N ASP A 410 11.11 3.33 7.32
CA ASP A 410 11.81 4.54 7.73
C ASP A 410 11.13 5.77 7.13
N THR A 411 10.88 6.82 7.92
CA THR A 411 10.36 8.09 7.40
C THR A 411 8.97 7.91 6.81
N ALA A 412 7.96 7.83 7.67
CA ALA A 412 6.57 7.71 7.28
C ALA A 412 5.68 8.72 8.01
N ARG A 413 4.66 9.23 7.31
CA ARG A 413 3.63 10.08 7.89
C ARG A 413 2.27 9.42 7.71
N LEU A 414 1.60 9.13 8.82
CA LEU A 414 0.30 8.47 8.84
C LEU A 414 -0.78 9.46 9.30
N GLU A 415 -1.79 9.68 8.46
CA GLU A 415 -2.80 10.74 8.63
C GLU A 415 -4.21 10.17 8.64
N GLY A 416 -4.93 10.29 9.76
CA GLY A 416 -6.33 9.87 9.86
C GLY A 416 -6.56 8.38 9.58
N THR A 417 -5.53 7.54 9.73
CA THR A 417 -5.62 6.09 9.56
C THR A 417 -6.23 5.41 10.79
N THR A 418 -6.79 4.22 10.62
CA THR A 418 -7.28 3.42 11.75
C THR A 418 -6.14 2.79 12.54
N ASN A 419 -5.01 2.48 11.92
CA ASN A 419 -3.80 2.06 12.62
C ASN A 419 -2.58 2.77 12.06
N GLY A 420 -1.52 2.85 12.85
CA GLY A 420 -0.23 3.36 12.40
C GLY A 420 0.59 2.22 11.82
N VAL A 421 1.53 1.71 12.62
CA VAL A 421 2.33 0.53 12.28
C VAL A 421 1.80 -0.69 13.04
N ARG A 422 1.50 -1.75 12.29
CA ARG A 422 0.75 -2.92 12.78
C ARG A 422 1.46 -4.23 12.48
N ILE A 423 1.47 -5.15 13.45
CA ILE A 423 1.77 -6.57 13.24
C ILE A 423 0.52 -7.35 13.68
N LYS A 424 -0.07 -8.12 12.77
CA LYS A 424 -1.29 -8.91 13.03
C LYS A 424 -1.06 -10.39 12.72
N THR A 425 -1.27 -11.27 13.70
CA THR A 425 -1.11 -12.73 13.52
C THR A 425 -2.33 -13.45 14.07
N TRP A 426 -2.82 -14.44 13.34
CA TRP A 426 -3.95 -15.27 13.72
C TRP A 426 -3.61 -16.18 14.90
N GLN A 427 -4.59 -16.39 15.78
CA GLN A 427 -4.50 -17.45 16.77
C GLN A 427 -4.38 -18.82 16.09
N GLY A 428 -3.54 -19.70 16.65
CA GLY A 428 -3.27 -21.03 16.11
C GLY A 428 -2.18 -21.07 15.03
N GLY A 429 -1.75 -19.91 14.51
CA GLY A 429 -0.70 -19.82 13.50
C GLY A 429 0.66 -20.34 13.93
N LYS A 430 1.55 -20.52 12.95
CA LYS A 430 2.95 -20.97 13.14
C LYS A 430 3.92 -20.09 12.34
N GLY A 431 5.21 -20.24 12.60
CA GLY A 431 6.27 -19.48 11.91
C GLY A 431 6.68 -18.23 12.69
N TYR A 432 7.08 -17.17 12.00
CA TYR A 432 7.64 -15.98 12.65
C TYR A 432 7.41 -14.66 11.90
N ALA A 433 7.39 -13.56 12.66
CA ALA A 433 7.62 -12.20 12.20
C ALA A 433 8.81 -11.65 12.99
N ARG A 434 9.98 -11.46 12.35
CA ARG A 434 11.21 -11.10 13.08
C ARG A 434 12.10 -10.08 12.39
N ASN A 435 12.93 -9.39 13.18
CA ASN A 435 13.85 -8.36 12.69
C ASN A 435 13.11 -7.27 11.89
N ILE A 436 12.21 -6.57 12.57
CA ILE A 436 11.36 -5.54 11.96
C ILE A 436 11.66 -4.21 12.65
N THR A 437 11.95 -3.16 11.88
CA THR A 437 12.21 -1.82 12.40
C THR A 437 11.22 -0.83 11.80
N PHE A 438 10.51 -0.11 12.66
CA PHE A 438 9.70 1.05 12.31
C PHE A 438 10.37 2.29 12.90
N MET A 439 10.79 3.23 12.05
CA MET A 439 11.52 4.41 12.51
C MET A 439 11.17 5.71 11.79
N ASN A 440 11.37 6.83 12.49
CA ASN A 440 11.11 8.18 11.99
C ASN A 440 9.66 8.32 11.51
N ILE A 441 8.70 8.02 12.38
CA ILE A 441 7.29 7.98 12.01
C ILE A 441 6.52 9.11 12.70
N VAL A 442 5.77 9.86 11.90
CA VAL A 442 4.86 10.91 12.36
C VAL A 442 3.42 10.44 12.24
N MET A 443 2.69 10.51 13.34
CA MET A 443 1.29 10.14 13.45
C MET A 443 0.42 11.39 13.56
N ASP A 444 -0.65 11.50 12.76
CA ASP A 444 -1.61 12.59 12.82
C ASP A 444 -3.03 12.00 12.87
N LYS A 445 -3.70 12.12 14.02
CA LYS A 445 -5.06 11.62 14.26
C LYS A 445 -5.21 10.14 13.92
N VAL A 446 -4.20 9.33 14.22
CA VAL A 446 -4.21 7.88 13.96
C VAL A 446 -4.95 7.17 15.10
N LYS A 447 -5.90 6.26 14.83
CA LYS A 447 -6.69 5.64 15.91
C LYS A 447 -5.85 4.69 16.79
N ASN A 448 -5.06 3.81 16.19
CA ASN A 448 -4.16 2.88 16.89
C ASN A 448 -2.71 3.01 16.36
N PRO A 449 -1.92 4.00 16.82
CA PRO A 449 -0.58 4.30 16.29
C PRO A 449 0.40 3.12 16.25
N ILE A 450 0.56 2.36 17.32
CA ILE A 450 1.46 1.21 17.37
C ILE A 450 0.67 -0.01 17.85
N ILE A 451 0.67 -1.09 17.08
CA ILE A 451 -0.06 -2.31 17.44
C ILE A 451 0.71 -3.58 17.08
N ILE A 452 0.83 -4.49 18.04
CA ILE A 452 1.07 -5.92 17.83
C ILE A 452 -0.14 -6.66 18.39
N ASP A 453 -0.80 -7.41 17.53
CA ASP A 453 -1.95 -8.25 17.86
C ASP A 453 -1.66 -9.69 17.41
N GLN A 454 -1.27 -10.54 18.37
CA GLN A 454 -1.12 -11.98 18.13
C GLN A 454 -2.41 -12.78 18.37
N ASN A 455 -3.50 -12.10 18.75
CA ASN A 455 -4.80 -12.71 19.03
C ASN A 455 -5.82 -12.44 17.92
N TYR A 456 -5.35 -12.02 16.73
CA TYR A 456 -6.19 -11.62 15.61
C TYR A 456 -7.17 -12.72 15.21
N CYS A 457 -8.42 -12.31 14.98
CA CYS A 457 -9.53 -13.18 14.68
C CYS A 457 -10.60 -12.40 13.89
N ASP A 458 -10.72 -12.65 12.58
CA ASP A 458 -11.80 -12.07 11.74
C ASP A 458 -13.04 -12.98 11.79
N SER A 459 -13.62 -13.13 12.98
CA SER A 459 -14.82 -13.92 13.26
C SER A 459 -15.78 -13.11 14.12
N SER A 460 -17.09 -13.30 13.93
CA SER A 460 -18.13 -12.68 14.77
C SER A 460 -18.13 -13.22 16.21
N LYS A 461 -17.57 -14.42 16.42
CA LYS A 461 -17.34 -14.99 17.75
C LYS A 461 -15.86 -14.85 18.10
N PRO A 462 -15.51 -14.43 19.33
CA PRO A 462 -14.12 -14.42 19.80
C PRO A 462 -13.45 -15.78 19.58
N CYS A 463 -12.24 -15.78 19.03
CA CYS A 463 -11.44 -16.98 18.92
C CYS A 463 -10.95 -17.41 20.31
N ASN A 464 -11.09 -18.70 20.62
CA ASN A 464 -10.52 -19.28 21.83
C ASN A 464 -9.00 -19.35 21.73
N GLU A 465 -8.30 -19.09 22.84
CA GLU A 465 -6.85 -19.21 22.94
C GLU A 465 -6.37 -20.56 22.40
N GLN A 466 -5.47 -20.51 21.42
CA GLN A 466 -4.91 -21.69 20.77
C GLN A 466 -3.52 -22.06 21.33
N LYS A 467 -3.11 -23.32 21.14
CA LYS A 467 -1.82 -23.85 21.63
C LYS A 467 -0.61 -23.48 20.77
N SER A 468 -0.81 -22.71 19.70
CA SER A 468 0.25 -22.22 18.81
C SER A 468 -0.03 -20.78 18.41
N ALA A 469 1.03 -20.03 18.13
CA ALA A 469 0.97 -18.69 17.57
C ALA A 469 2.24 -18.41 16.74
N VAL A 470 2.13 -17.49 15.77
CA VAL A 470 3.28 -16.98 15.02
C VAL A 470 4.20 -16.24 16.00
N GLY A 471 5.48 -16.60 16.07
CA GLY A 471 6.42 -15.95 16.97
C GLY A 471 6.78 -14.53 16.49
N VAL A 472 6.58 -13.52 17.35
CA VAL A 472 6.97 -12.13 17.05
C VAL A 472 8.22 -11.77 17.85
N SER A 473 9.31 -11.42 17.16
CA SER A 473 10.58 -11.12 17.85
C SER A 473 11.48 -10.08 17.18
N GLY A 474 12.28 -9.38 17.98
CA GLY A 474 13.25 -8.40 17.45
C GLY A 474 12.57 -7.26 16.68
N VAL A 475 11.53 -6.67 17.27
CA VAL A 475 10.81 -5.55 16.68
C VAL A 475 11.26 -4.25 17.35
N THR A 476 11.71 -3.29 16.57
CA THR A 476 12.14 -1.97 17.07
C THR A 476 11.20 -0.88 16.57
N TYR A 477 10.70 -0.08 17.50
CA TYR A 477 10.02 1.19 17.22
C TYR A 477 10.95 2.32 17.68
N ARG A 478 11.36 3.20 16.76
CA ARG A 478 12.33 4.27 17.06
C ARG A 478 11.89 5.62 16.50
N ASN A 479 11.91 6.67 17.31
CA ASN A 479 11.56 8.02 16.87
C ASN A 479 10.14 8.05 16.24
N VAL A 480 9.14 7.68 17.04
CA VAL A 480 7.73 7.69 16.64
C VAL A 480 7.01 8.78 17.43
N SER A 481 6.42 9.75 16.76
CA SER A 481 5.80 10.90 17.42
C SER A 481 4.46 11.30 16.82
N GLY A 482 3.64 12.05 17.56
CA GLY A 482 2.44 12.69 17.05
C GLY A 482 1.17 12.37 17.85
N THR A 483 0.02 12.31 17.17
CA THR A 483 -1.29 12.26 17.83
C THR A 483 -2.07 10.97 17.56
N SER A 484 -2.65 10.45 18.64
CA SER A 484 -3.62 9.35 18.64
C SER A 484 -5.05 9.89 18.69
N ALA A 485 -5.92 9.40 17.81
CA ALA A 485 -7.35 9.71 17.83
C ALA A 485 -8.13 8.91 18.90
N THR A 486 -7.52 7.89 19.50
CA THR A 486 -8.09 7.16 20.64
C THR A 486 -7.20 7.26 21.88
N ALA A 487 -7.72 6.86 23.03
CA ALA A 487 -6.99 6.91 24.29
C ALA A 487 -5.80 5.94 24.33
N VAL A 488 -5.89 4.77 23.68
CA VAL A 488 -4.84 3.76 23.68
C VAL A 488 -3.98 3.94 22.43
N ALA A 489 -2.79 4.51 22.59
CA ALA A 489 -1.91 4.79 21.46
C ALA A 489 -0.99 3.61 21.09
N MET A 490 -0.72 2.73 22.06
CA MET A 490 0.16 1.57 21.88
C MET A 490 -0.49 0.31 22.45
N THR A 491 -0.58 -0.73 21.63
CA THR A 491 -1.17 -2.03 22.01
C THR A 491 -0.18 -3.13 21.69
N PHE A 492 0.22 -3.90 22.69
CA PHE A 492 1.01 -5.12 22.53
C PHE A 492 0.23 -6.28 23.14
N ASP A 493 -0.68 -6.86 22.38
CA ASP A 493 -1.48 -8.01 22.82
C ASP A 493 -0.87 -9.30 22.27
N CYS A 494 0.09 -9.84 23.03
CA CYS A 494 0.86 -10.99 22.62
C CYS A 494 0.28 -12.30 23.19
N SER A 495 0.58 -13.41 22.51
CA SER A 495 0.16 -14.75 22.92
C SER A 495 0.81 -15.12 24.25
N ARG A 496 0.06 -15.76 25.16
CA ARG A 496 0.61 -16.27 26.42
C ARG A 496 1.56 -17.45 26.21
N ILE A 497 1.25 -18.30 25.23
CA ILE A 497 2.04 -19.51 24.90
C ILE A 497 3.29 -19.14 24.09
N VAL A 498 3.18 -18.14 23.21
CA VAL A 498 4.33 -17.62 22.44
C VAL A 498 4.46 -16.10 22.63
N PRO A 499 4.94 -15.64 23.81
CA PRO A 499 5.12 -14.22 24.12
C PRO A 499 5.99 -13.50 23.11
N CYS A 500 5.73 -12.20 22.89
CA CYS A 500 6.59 -11.35 22.08
C CYS A 500 7.94 -11.12 22.77
N ARG A 501 9.04 -11.26 22.03
CA ARG A 501 10.42 -11.18 22.58
C ARG A 501 11.27 -10.11 21.90
N GLY A 502 12.09 -9.40 22.68
CA GLY A 502 13.03 -8.42 22.12
C GLY A 502 12.33 -7.26 21.41
N ILE A 503 11.19 -6.81 21.96
CA ILE A 503 10.51 -5.62 21.48
C ILE A 503 11.19 -4.40 22.10
N ARG A 504 11.60 -3.45 21.26
CA ARG A 504 12.39 -2.27 21.66
C ARG A 504 11.61 -1.01 21.34
N LEU A 505 11.43 -0.17 22.35
CA LEU A 505 10.86 1.16 22.20
C LEU A 505 11.96 2.19 22.44
N GLN A 506 12.14 3.08 21.48
CA GLN A 506 13.12 4.16 21.58
C GLN A 506 12.50 5.47 21.11
N ASP A 507 12.56 6.51 21.94
CA ASP A 507 12.12 7.87 21.56
C ASP A 507 10.69 7.89 20.97
N ILE A 508 9.73 7.43 21.77
CA ILE A 508 8.30 7.40 21.44
C ILE A 508 7.60 8.57 22.13
N ASN A 509 6.88 9.39 21.38
CA ASN A 509 6.13 10.54 21.90
C ASN A 509 4.73 10.64 21.26
N LEU A 510 3.77 9.91 21.81
CA LEU A 510 2.39 9.84 21.35
C LEU A 510 1.45 10.43 22.40
N VAL A 511 0.72 11.47 22.01
CA VAL A 511 -0.32 12.11 22.83
C VAL A 511 -1.68 11.93 22.17
N THR A 512 -2.77 12.14 22.89
CA THR A 512 -4.09 12.18 22.27
C THR A 512 -4.26 13.46 21.45
N THR A 513 -5.20 13.48 20.49
CA THR A 513 -5.56 14.69 19.72
C THR A 513 -5.99 15.88 20.57
N ARG A 514 -6.42 15.63 21.83
CA ARG A 514 -6.78 16.67 22.80
C ARG A 514 -5.61 17.14 23.66
N GLY A 515 -4.38 16.70 23.36
CA GLY A 515 -3.17 17.02 24.13
C GLY A 515 -3.04 16.27 25.45
N ALA A 516 -4.01 15.43 25.84
CA ALA A 516 -3.91 14.60 27.03
C ALA A 516 -2.97 13.41 26.81
N PHE A 517 -2.43 12.86 27.90
CA PHE A 517 -1.61 11.65 27.87
C PHE A 517 -2.37 10.48 27.25
N ALA A 518 -1.77 9.85 26.24
CA ALA A 518 -2.26 8.57 25.73
C ALA A 518 -1.99 7.45 26.75
N LYS A 519 -2.52 6.26 26.50
CA LYS A 519 -2.33 5.04 27.29
C LYS A 519 -1.67 3.96 26.43
N SER A 520 -1.06 2.99 27.10
CA SER A 520 -0.60 1.75 26.46
C SER A 520 -1.21 0.52 27.12
N PHE A 521 -1.48 -0.50 26.30
CA PHE A 521 -1.98 -1.82 26.69
C PHE A 521 -0.92 -2.86 26.35
N CYS A 522 -0.54 -3.70 27.30
CA CYS A 522 0.56 -4.64 27.13
C CYS A 522 0.22 -5.96 27.80
N ARG A 523 0.34 -7.07 27.08
CA ARG A 523 0.08 -8.43 27.55
C ARG A 523 1.11 -9.37 26.94
N ASN A 524 1.73 -10.22 27.77
CA ASN A 524 2.71 -11.24 27.35
C ASN A 524 3.83 -10.71 26.44
N VAL A 525 4.38 -9.53 26.77
CA VAL A 525 5.42 -8.88 25.97
C VAL A 525 6.63 -8.56 26.84
N ASN A 526 7.83 -8.88 26.33
CA ASN A 526 9.07 -8.38 26.91
C ASN A 526 9.53 -7.12 26.15
N LEU A 527 9.41 -5.97 26.83
CA LEU A 527 9.76 -4.65 26.29
C LEU A 527 11.08 -4.14 26.90
N SER A 528 11.94 -3.59 26.04
CA SER A 528 13.03 -2.72 26.46
C SER A 528 12.75 -1.29 26.00
N LYS A 529 13.19 -0.31 26.82
CA LYS A 529 12.90 1.12 26.61
C LYS A 529 14.21 1.90 26.61
N ARG A 530 14.33 2.89 25.72
CA ARG A 530 15.46 3.83 25.66
C ARG A 530 14.95 5.24 25.33
N GLY A 531 15.44 6.26 26.03
CA GLY A 531 15.03 7.65 25.77
C GLY A 531 13.59 7.94 26.20
N THR A 532 12.95 8.91 25.53
CA THR A 532 11.59 9.34 25.89
C THR A 532 10.56 8.29 25.50
N ILE A 533 9.66 7.89 26.42
CA ILE A 533 8.58 6.95 26.12
C ILE A 533 7.26 7.49 26.67
N VAL A 534 6.47 8.08 25.78
CA VAL A 534 5.11 8.56 26.05
C VAL A 534 4.18 7.89 25.03
N PRO A 535 3.17 7.11 25.47
CA PRO A 535 2.81 6.81 26.86
C PRO A 535 3.75 5.80 27.56
N SER A 536 4.06 6.04 28.85
CA SER A 536 5.07 5.29 29.60
C SER A 536 4.57 3.98 30.24
N ARG A 537 3.27 3.91 30.57
CA ARG A 537 2.67 2.82 31.36
C ARG A 537 2.08 1.72 30.49
N CYS A 538 2.86 0.67 30.27
CA CYS A 538 2.27 -0.64 30.01
C CYS A 538 1.55 -1.10 31.28
N SER A 539 0.23 -0.96 31.28
CA SER A 539 -0.62 -1.58 32.30
C SER A 539 -0.47 -3.10 32.13
N SER A 540 0.14 -3.76 33.11
CA SER A 540 0.21 -5.22 33.24
C SER A 540 -1.17 -5.80 33.51
#